data_AF-A0A831P9B3-F1
#
_entry.id   AF-A0A831P9B3-F1
#
_cell.length_a   1.000
_cell.length_b   1.000
_cell.length_c   1.000
_cell.angle_alpha   90.00
_cell.angle_beta   90.00
_cell.angle_gamma   90.00
#
_symmetry.space_group_name_H-M   'P 1'
#
loop_
_entity.id
_entity.type
_entity.pdbx_description
1 polymer ?
#
loop_
_entity_poly.entity_id
_entity_poly.type
_entity_poly.pdbx_seq_one_letter_code
_entity_poly.pdbx_strand_id
1 'polypeptide(L)'
;MPLQYENNSVGGAGSDISLEESIGCIIQAGRTRLRPVLLTAITTILGLTPLALGMNINFASLLRSGSPYLYFGGDNSLFWGPMAWTVILGLTFATFLTLIVVPVMYRIGNQAKLKLAR
;
A
#
# COMPACT_ATOMS: atom_id res chain seq x y z
N MET A 1 -16.89 -28.33 2.67
CA MET A 1 -17.37 -28.45 1.29
C MET A 1 -16.16 -28.30 0.37
N PRO A 2 -15.65 -29.39 -0.25
CA PRO A 2 -14.52 -29.30 -1.17
C PRO A 2 -14.98 -28.76 -2.52
N LEU A 3 -14.26 -27.76 -3.04
CA LEU A 3 -14.58 -27.13 -4.32
C LEU A 3 -14.09 -28.03 -5.44
N GLN A 4 -15.00 -28.38 -6.35
CA GLN A 4 -14.71 -29.15 -7.55
C GLN A 4 -13.90 -28.28 -8.53
N TYR A 5 -12.58 -28.43 -8.50
CA TYR A 5 -11.69 -28.12 -9.62
C TYR A 5 -11.31 -29.46 -10.28
N GLU A 6 -12.30 -30.09 -10.90
CA GLU A 6 -12.16 -31.33 -11.66
C GLU A 6 -12.38 -31.00 -13.13
N ASN A 7 -11.35 -31.30 -13.95
CA ASN A 7 -11.36 -31.37 -15.42
C ASN A 7 -11.78 -30.14 -16.23
N ASN A 8 -10.78 -29.30 -16.56
CA ASN A 8 -10.57 -28.96 -17.97
C ASN A 8 -9.08 -28.69 -18.26
N SER A 9 -8.43 -29.67 -18.88
CA SER A 9 -7.34 -29.50 -19.87
C SER A 9 -6.03 -28.83 -19.44
N VAL A 10 -5.08 -29.66 -19.03
CA VAL A 10 -3.67 -29.45 -19.35
C VAL A 10 -3.49 -29.68 -20.86
N GLY A 11 -3.29 -28.61 -21.63
CA GLY A 11 -2.91 -28.66 -23.05
C GLY A 11 -3.75 -27.78 -23.97
N GLY A 12 -3.19 -26.64 -24.41
CA GLY A 12 -3.78 -25.81 -25.45
C GLY A 12 -3.06 -24.47 -25.61
N ALA A 13 -2.46 -24.24 -26.77
CA ALA A 13 -2.03 -22.92 -27.22
C ALA A 13 -3.22 -21.95 -27.17
N GLY A 14 -2.99 -20.74 -26.64
CA GLY A 14 -3.91 -19.60 -26.76
C GLY A 14 -5.35 -19.85 -26.28
N SER A 15 -5.57 -19.97 -24.96
CA SER A 15 -6.87 -19.58 -24.43
C SER A 15 -6.92 -18.05 -24.43
N ASP A 16 -7.46 -17.51 -25.52
CA ASP A 16 -7.81 -16.10 -25.65
C ASP A 16 -8.87 -15.78 -24.59
N ILE A 17 -8.44 -15.52 -23.35
CA ILE A 17 -9.26 -14.80 -22.38
C ILE A 17 -9.74 -13.55 -23.11
N SER A 18 -11.05 -13.44 -23.31
CA SER A 18 -11.63 -12.28 -23.97
C SER A 18 -11.06 -11.02 -23.32
N LEU A 19 -10.74 -10.00 -24.12
CA LEU A 19 -10.20 -8.74 -23.58
C LEU A 19 -11.11 -8.17 -22.47
N GLU A 20 -12.41 -8.42 -22.59
CA GLU A 20 -13.44 -8.12 -21.57
C GLU A 20 -13.14 -8.83 -20.24
N GLU A 21 -12.79 -10.11 -20.26
CA GLU A 21 -12.52 -10.93 -19.08
C GLU A 21 -11.19 -10.53 -18.42
N SER A 22 -10.16 -10.26 -19.24
CA SER A 22 -8.87 -9.72 -18.76
C SER A 22 -9.03 -8.38 -18.06
N ILE A 23 -9.82 -7.47 -18.64
CA ILE A 23 -10.11 -6.15 -18.05
C ILE A 23 -10.89 -6.31 -16.74
N GLY A 24 -11.89 -7.19 -16.71
CA GLY A 24 -12.64 -7.53 -15.49
C GLY A 24 -11.74 -8.00 -14.35
N CYS A 25 -10.80 -8.90 -14.64
CA CYS A 25 -9.83 -9.38 -13.65
C CYS A 25 -8.89 -8.26 -13.15
N ILE A 26 -8.40 -7.38 -14.03
CA ILE A 26 -7.53 -6.25 -13.65
C ILE A 26 -8.27 -5.27 -12.74
N ILE A 27 -9.54 -4.96 -13.05
CA ILE A 27 -10.39 -4.10 -12.21
C ILE A 27 -10.60 -4.73 -10.83
N GLN A 28 -10.90 -6.04 -10.78
CA GLN A 28 -11.10 -6.75 -9.51
C GLN A 28 -9.81 -6.83 -8.68
N ALA A 29 -8.67 -7.05 -9.32
CA ALA A 29 -7.36 -7.01 -8.68
C ALA A 29 -7.02 -5.61 -8.15
N GLY A 30 -7.31 -4.56 -8.90
CA GLY A 30 -7.15 -3.16 -8.47
C GLY A 30 -7.99 -2.83 -7.24
N ARG A 31 -9.28 -3.18 -7.23
CA ARG A 31 -10.19 -2.96 -6.09
C ARG A 31 -9.74 -3.71 -4.82
N THR A 32 -9.21 -4.91 -4.98
CA THR A 32 -8.72 -5.72 -3.85
C THR A 32 -7.50 -5.08 -3.17
N ARG A 33 -6.63 -4.41 -3.93
CA ARG A 33 -5.42 -3.76 -3.41
C ARG A 33 -5.65 -2.34 -2.90
N LEU A 34 -6.66 -1.65 -3.43
CA LEU A 34 -6.94 -0.27 -3.04
C LEU A 34 -7.30 -0.14 -1.55
N ARG A 35 -8.07 -1.08 -1.00
CA ARG A 35 -8.47 -1.02 0.42
C ARG A 35 -7.27 -1.20 1.38
N PRO A 36 -6.41 -2.23 1.23
CA PRO A 36 -5.24 -2.38 2.10
C PRO A 36 -4.22 -1.24 1.97
N VAL A 37 -3.97 -0.73 0.75
CA VAL A 37 -2.97 0.34 0.53
C VAL A 37 -3.45 1.66 1.12
N LEU A 38 -4.72 2.04 0.92
CA LEU A 38 -5.25 3.25 1.56
C LEU A 38 -5.32 3.12 3.08
N LEU A 39 -5.70 1.94 3.60
CA LEU A 39 -5.77 1.71 5.04
C LEU A 39 -4.40 1.84 5.70
N THR A 40 -3.36 1.25 5.12
CA THR A 40 -1.98 1.38 5.62
C THR A 40 -1.48 2.81 5.53
N ALA A 41 -1.69 3.48 4.40
CA ALA A 41 -1.30 4.89 4.24
C ALA A 41 -1.97 5.78 5.29
N ILE A 42 -3.28 5.66 5.47
CA ILE A 42 -4.03 6.46 6.45
C ILE A 42 -3.57 6.15 7.88
N THR A 43 -3.40 4.87 8.24
CA THR A 43 -2.94 4.50 9.59
C THR A 43 -1.54 5.03 9.89
N THR A 44 -0.63 4.97 8.92
CA THR A 44 0.73 5.48 9.08
C THR A 44 0.73 7.00 9.22
N ILE A 45 -0.04 7.71 8.40
CA ILE A 45 -0.17 9.17 8.52
C ILE A 45 -0.71 9.53 9.91
N LEU A 46 -1.81 8.91 10.35
CA LEU A 46 -2.40 9.17 11.67
C LEU A 46 -1.44 8.86 12.82
N GLY A 47 -0.69 7.75 12.74
CA GLY A 47 0.30 7.37 13.76
C GLY A 47 1.51 8.29 13.81
N LEU A 48 1.91 8.87 12.68
CA LEU A 48 3.04 9.80 12.59
C LEU A 48 2.64 11.27 12.81
N THR A 49 1.37 11.64 12.65
CA THR A 49 0.84 12.99 12.93
C THR A 49 1.29 13.55 14.29
N PRO A 50 1.14 12.85 15.43
CA PRO A 50 1.56 13.41 16.73
C PRO A 50 3.06 13.73 16.79
N LEU A 51 3.89 12.91 16.15
CA LEU A 51 5.34 13.12 16.06
C LEU A 51 5.70 14.24 15.08
N ALA A 52 5.01 14.32 13.95
CA ALA A 52 5.19 15.36 12.92
C ALA A 52 4.82 16.76 13.43
N LEU A 53 3.87 16.84 14.37
CA LEU A 53 3.49 18.07 15.08
C LEU A 53 4.42 18.42 16.25
N GLY A 54 5.38 17.55 16.59
CA GLY A 54 6.37 17.81 17.64
C GLY A 54 5.88 17.56 19.07
N MET A 55 4.82 16.77 19.26
CA MET A 55 4.41 16.30 20.58
C MET A 55 5.37 15.22 21.08
N ASN A 56 6.21 15.54 22.08
CA ASN A 56 7.16 14.59 22.65
C ASN A 56 6.68 14.07 24.01
N ILE A 57 6.88 12.78 24.26
CA ILE A 57 6.47 12.10 25.50
C ILE A 57 7.73 11.60 26.19
N ASN A 58 7.90 11.93 27.47
CA ASN A 58 9.02 11.40 28.24
C ASN A 58 8.76 9.93 28.65
N PHE A 59 9.21 8.97 27.84
CA PHE A 59 9.03 7.53 28.09
C PHE A 59 9.70 7.05 29.40
N ALA A 60 10.82 7.66 29.79
CA ALA A 60 11.48 7.28 31.05
C ALA A 60 10.63 7.67 32.27
N SER A 61 10.00 8.84 32.23
CA SER A 61 9.05 9.28 33.26
C SER A 61 7.74 8.49 33.20
N LEU A 62 7.29 8.10 32.01
CA LEU A 62 6.12 7.23 31.82
C LEU A 62 6.32 5.86 32.50
N LEU A 63 7.47 5.20 32.30
CA LEU A 63 7.73 3.88 32.88
C LEU A 63 8.08 3.93 34.38
N ARG A 64 8.67 5.02 34.88
CA ARG A 64 9.06 5.14 36.30
C ARG A 64 7.98 5.71 37.21
N SER A 65 7.21 6.68 36.72
CA SER A 65 6.26 7.45 37.53
C SER A 65 4.82 7.39 37.02
N GLY A 66 4.55 6.68 35.92
CA GLY A 66 3.21 6.57 35.34
C GLY A 66 2.68 7.88 34.74
N SER A 67 3.49 8.94 34.70
CA SER A 67 3.13 10.26 34.20
C SER A 67 3.78 10.53 32.84
N PRO A 68 3.02 10.56 31.74
CA PRO A 68 3.49 11.08 30.48
C PRO A 68 3.64 12.59 30.60
N TYR A 69 4.85 13.06 30.91
CA TYR A 69 5.17 14.48 30.74
C TYR A 69 5.20 14.77 29.25
N LEU A 70 4.13 15.39 28.74
CA LEU A 70 3.93 15.71 27.34
C LEU A 70 4.40 17.15 27.12
N TYR A 71 5.46 17.31 26.35
CA TYR A 71 6.07 18.61 26.11
C TYR A 71 6.18 18.87 24.60
N PHE A 72 5.96 20.13 24.23
CA PHE A 72 6.10 20.59 22.86
C PHE A 72 7.52 21.12 22.68
N GLY A 73 8.34 20.38 21.93
CA GLY A 73 9.72 20.76 21.66
C GLY A 73 10.76 20.15 22.61
N GLY A 74 11.72 19.43 22.04
CA GLY A 74 12.98 18.99 22.65
C GLY A 74 13.89 18.37 21.58
N ASP A 75 15.12 17.99 21.94
CA ASP A 75 16.13 17.51 20.99
C ASP A 75 15.61 16.37 20.09
N ASN A 76 14.75 15.51 20.65
CA ASN A 76 14.09 14.45 19.90
C ASN A 76 13.10 14.99 18.84
N SER A 77 12.19 15.91 19.18
CA SER A 77 11.21 16.40 18.19
C SER A 77 11.84 17.20 17.04
N LEU A 78 13.00 17.83 17.28
CA LEU A 78 13.77 18.54 16.26
C LEU A 78 14.35 17.60 15.20
N PHE A 79 14.76 16.38 15.59
CA PHE A 79 15.28 15.38 14.67
C PHE A 79 14.15 14.56 14.00
N TRP A 80 13.16 14.13 14.78
CA TRP A 80 12.09 13.24 14.30
C TRP A 80 10.99 13.97 13.51
N GLY A 81 10.75 15.26 13.77
CA GLY A 81 9.74 16.06 13.08
C GLY A 81 9.93 16.07 11.55
N PRO A 82 11.10 16.49 11.03
CA PRO A 82 11.38 16.48 9.59
C PRO A 82 11.31 15.10 8.94
N MET A 83 11.70 14.05 9.67
CA MET A 83 11.62 12.66 9.18
C MET A 83 10.16 12.21 9.03
N ALA A 84 9.31 12.50 10.02
CA ALA A 84 7.88 12.17 9.96
C ALA A 84 7.19 12.89 8.79
N TRP A 85 7.46 14.18 8.59
CA TRP A 85 6.95 14.94 7.44
C TRP A 85 7.37 14.34 6.10
N THR A 86 8.63 13.91 5.98
CA THR A 86 9.15 13.27 4.77
C THR A 86 8.42 11.97 4.46
N VAL A 87 8.19 11.13 5.47
CA VAL A 87 7.48 9.86 5.31
C VAL A 87 6.02 10.08 4.93
N ILE A 88 5.32 11.03 5.56
CA ILE A 88 3.92 11.33 5.24
C ILE A 88 3.79 11.73 3.76
N LEU A 89 4.60 12.68 3.29
CA LEU A 89 4.55 13.13 1.90
C LEU A 89 4.94 12.02 0.91
N GLY A 90 6.01 11.29 1.22
CA GLY A 90 6.48 10.18 0.38
C GLY A 90 5.45 9.06 0.27
N LEU A 91 4.78 8.71 1.37
CA LEU A 91 3.77 7.67 1.39
C LEU A 91 2.50 8.11 0.65
N THR A 92 2.05 9.34 0.84
CA THR A 92 0.93 9.89 0.06
C THR A 92 1.23 9.81 -1.44
N PHE A 93 2.40 10.27 -1.87
CA PHE A 93 2.80 10.21 -3.28
C PHE A 93 2.89 8.76 -3.80
N ALA A 94 3.55 7.87 -3.06
CA ALA A 94 3.69 6.45 -3.43
C ALA A 94 2.35 5.71 -3.49
N THR A 95 1.37 6.09 -2.67
CA THR A 95 0.04 5.50 -2.63
C THR A 95 -0.69 5.73 -3.96
N PHE A 96 -0.67 6.97 -4.47
CA PHE A 96 -1.25 7.28 -5.79
C PHE A 96 -0.47 6.61 -6.92
N LEU A 97 0.86 6.65 -6.84
CA LEU A 97 1.71 6.04 -7.85
C LEU A 97 1.44 4.53 -7.98
N THR A 98 1.37 3.79 -6.87
CA THR A 98 1.15 2.34 -6.90
C THR A 98 -0.27 1.96 -7.35
N LEU A 99 -1.30 2.73 -6.97
CA LEU A 99 -2.66 2.53 -7.45
C LEU A 99 -2.79 2.63 -8.98
N ILE A 100 -1.98 3.49 -9.61
CA ILE A 100 -1.95 3.66 -11.07
C ILE A 100 -0.99 2.67 -11.74
N VAL A 101 0.22 2.49 -11.19
CA VAL A 101 1.28 1.69 -11.81
C VAL A 101 0.91 0.22 -11.88
N VAL A 102 0.29 -0.35 -10.84
CA VAL A 102 -0.08 -1.77 -10.80
C VAL A 102 -1.02 -2.18 -11.95
N PRO A 103 -2.18 -1.52 -12.18
CA PRO A 103 -3.06 -1.89 -13.31
C PRO A 103 -2.43 -1.60 -14.67
N VAL A 104 -1.66 -0.52 -14.81
CA VAL A 104 -0.97 -0.17 -16.07
C VAL A 104 0.09 -1.22 -16.43
N MET A 105 0.89 -1.65 -15.46
CA MET A 105 1.91 -2.67 -15.66
C MET A 105 1.30 -4.01 -16.07
N TYR A 106 0.14 -4.37 -15.51
CA TYR A 106 -0.59 -5.58 -15.90
C TYR A 106 -1.10 -5.52 -17.35
N ARG A 107 -1.63 -4.37 -17.77
CA ARG A 107 -2.08 -4.16 -19.16
C ARG A 107 -0.93 -4.29 -20.16
N ILE A 108 0.22 -3.66 -19.86
CA ILE A 108 1.41 -3.71 -20.71
C ILE A 108 1.99 -5.12 -20.77
N GLY A 109 2.11 -5.80 -19.63
CA GLY A 109 2.60 -7.18 -19.56
C GLY A 109 1.75 -8.15 -20.39
N ASN A 110 0.41 -8.01 -20.34
CA ASN A 110 -0.48 -8.83 -21.16
C ASN A 110 -0.28 -8.58 -22.67
N GLN A 111 -0.17 -7.32 -23.07
CA GLN A 111 0.08 -6.96 -24.48
C GLN A 111 1.45 -7.43 -24.97
N ALA A 112 2.48 -7.36 -24.13
CA ALA A 112 3.82 -7.86 -24.46
C ALA A 112 3.83 -9.38 -24.67
N LYS A 113 3.15 -10.13 -23.79
CA LYS A 113 3.00 -11.60 -23.92
C LYS A 113 2.30 -11.98 -25.23
N LEU A 114 1.24 -11.26 -25.60
CA LEU A 114 0.50 -11.50 -26.84
C LEU A 114 1.33 -11.18 -28.10
N LYS A 115 2.18 -10.15 -28.06
CA LYS A 115 3.10 -9.83 -29.16
C LYS A 115 4.26 -10.83 -29.30
N LEU A 116 4.71 -11.43 -28.20
CA LEU A 116 5.82 -12.39 -28.19
C LEU A 116 5.36 -13.82 -28.55
N ALA A 117 4.07 -14.12 -28.42
CA ALA A 117 3.47 -15.41 -28.76
C ALA A 117 3.02 -15.53 -30.23
N ARG A 118 3.10 -14.44 -31.00
CA ARG A 118 2.97 -14.41 -32.47
C ARG A 118 4.35 -14.45 -33.10
#